data_AF-A0AA86GJG5-F1
#
_entry.id   AF-A0AA86GJG5-F1
#
_cell.length_a   1.000
_cell.length_b   1.000
_cell.length_c   1.000
_cell.angle_alpha   90.00
_cell.angle_beta   90.00
_cell.angle_gamma   90.00
#
_symmetry.space_group_name_H-M   'P 1'
#
loop_
_entity.id
_entity.type
_entity.pdbx_description
1 polymer ?
#
loop_
_entity_poly.entity_id
_entity_poly.type
_entity_poly.pdbx_seq_one_letter_code
_entity_poly.pdbx_strand_id
1 'polypeptide(L)'
;MVSIAKKRLSPEESRSVALEAARQILIELGPQALTLKAVAGRIDRTHANLLHHFGSAAGLQKALAAYLAETVCDTIAAKMTASPPGERNVREIVDLAFDAFDSGGAGALATWMAATGNDDSLDPIIAAIHRLIDGMAPDAHEKRLMHEDTLALVLMAMGDAHLGGPMAEALGLPRDTARALATELIAGRIGTFWAEQGGKPGC
;
A
#
# COMPACT_ATOMS: atom_id res chain seq x y z
N MET A 1 -45.18 2.02 3.14
CA MET A 1 -43.75 2.36 3.28
C MET A 1 -43.08 1.26 4.07
N VAL A 2 -42.34 0.38 3.40
CA VAL A 2 -41.52 -0.63 4.09
C VAL A 2 -40.24 0.07 4.53
N SER A 3 -40.11 0.30 5.84
CA SER A 3 -38.84 0.74 6.42
C SER A 3 -37.85 -0.41 6.27
N ILE A 4 -36.88 -0.27 5.36
CA ILE A 4 -35.75 -1.19 5.26
C ILE A 4 -34.98 -1.01 6.57
N ALA A 5 -35.10 -1.98 7.47
CA ALA A 5 -34.32 -2.02 8.69
C ALA A 5 -32.84 -2.01 8.30
N LYS A 6 -32.17 -0.87 8.52
CA LYS A 6 -30.74 -0.69 8.30
C LYS A 6 -30.03 -1.82 9.06
N LYS A 7 -29.40 -2.75 8.33
CA LYS A 7 -28.69 -3.89 8.93
C LYS A 7 -27.73 -3.34 9.99
N ARG A 8 -27.87 -3.80 11.23
CA ARG A 8 -26.93 -3.46 12.32
C ARG A 8 -25.60 -4.12 12.00
N LEU A 9 -24.66 -3.31 11.49
CA LEU A 9 -23.28 -3.72 11.30
C LEU A 9 -22.58 -3.81 12.66
N SER A 10 -21.64 -4.73 12.79
CA SER A 10 -20.71 -4.74 13.92
C SER A 10 -19.85 -3.46 13.92
N PRO A 11 -19.24 -3.08 15.05
CA PRO A 11 -18.30 -1.96 15.08
C PRO A 11 -17.14 -2.10 14.09
N GLU A 12 -16.66 -3.33 13.86
CA GLU A 12 -15.58 -3.62 12.90
C GLU A 12 -16.05 -3.51 11.45
N GLU A 13 -17.22 -4.06 11.13
CA GLU A 13 -17.81 -3.93 9.79
C GLU A 13 -18.06 -2.45 9.46
N SER A 14 -18.58 -1.69 10.42
CA SER A 14 -18.80 -0.24 10.25
C SER A 14 -17.48 0.51 10.03
N ARG A 15 -16.41 0.10 10.73
CA ARG A 15 -15.07 0.68 10.56
C ARG A 15 -14.49 0.37 9.18
N SER A 16 -14.60 -0.88 8.73
CA SER A 16 -14.12 -1.31 7.40
C SER A 16 -14.86 -0.58 6.27
N VAL A 17 -16.20 -0.49 6.36
CA VAL A 17 -17.01 0.28 5.38
C VAL A 17 -16.62 1.76 5.35
N ALA A 18 -16.30 2.35 6.51
CA ALA A 18 -15.83 3.73 6.57
C ALA A 18 -14.43 3.90 5.94
N LEU A 19 -13.53 2.92 6.10
CA LEU A 19 -12.18 2.97 5.52
C LEU A 19 -12.21 2.79 4.00
N GLU A 20 -13.05 1.90 3.47
CA GLU A 20 -13.23 1.79 2.02
C GLU A 20 -13.86 3.06 1.45
N ALA A 21 -14.87 3.63 2.13
CA ALA A 21 -15.41 4.94 1.75
C ALA A 21 -14.39 6.07 1.93
N ALA A 22 -13.40 5.96 2.80
CA ALA A 22 -12.31 6.92 2.89
C ALA A 22 -11.35 6.79 1.70
N ARG A 23 -10.96 5.56 1.37
CA ARG A 23 -10.12 5.22 0.21
C ARG A 23 -10.69 5.76 -1.10
N GLN A 24 -11.99 5.54 -1.35
CA GLN A 24 -12.61 6.03 -2.58
C GLN A 24 -12.58 7.58 -2.65
N ILE A 25 -12.60 8.29 -1.51
CA ILE A 25 -12.70 9.77 -1.47
C ILE A 25 -11.31 10.30 -1.80
N LEU A 26 -10.30 9.64 -1.23
CA LEU A 26 -8.90 9.90 -1.53
C LEU A 26 -8.62 9.74 -3.03
N ILE A 27 -9.11 8.68 -3.66
CA ILE A 27 -8.91 8.42 -5.10
C ILE A 27 -9.66 9.45 -5.96
N GLU A 28 -10.92 9.73 -5.65
CA GLU A 28 -11.78 10.60 -6.47
C GLU A 28 -11.47 12.10 -6.30
N LEU A 29 -11.19 12.53 -5.07
CA LEU A 29 -11.18 13.94 -4.67
C LEU A 29 -9.87 14.38 -4.01
N GLY A 30 -8.93 13.45 -3.81
CA GLY A 30 -7.64 13.71 -3.19
C GLY A 30 -7.68 13.78 -1.66
N PRO A 31 -6.51 13.86 -1.01
CA PRO A 31 -6.36 13.72 0.43
C PRO A 31 -7.01 14.86 1.23
N GLN A 32 -7.14 16.07 0.66
CA GLN A 32 -7.80 17.20 1.33
C GLN A 32 -9.30 16.98 1.56
N ALA A 33 -9.95 16.18 0.71
CA ALA A 33 -11.36 15.85 0.85
C ALA A 33 -11.62 14.80 1.96
N LEU A 34 -10.57 14.19 2.50
CA LEU A 34 -10.64 13.11 3.47
C LEU A 34 -10.98 13.63 4.88
N THR A 35 -12.27 13.96 5.06
CA THR A 35 -12.83 14.45 6.31
C THR A 35 -13.85 13.47 6.89
N LEU A 36 -13.99 13.46 8.23
CA LEU A 36 -15.02 12.68 8.91
C LEU A 36 -16.43 12.99 8.37
N LYS A 37 -16.70 14.24 8.00
CA LYS A 37 -18.00 14.65 7.42
C LYS A 37 -18.23 14.03 6.04
N ALA A 38 -17.22 14.06 5.16
CA ALA A 38 -17.32 13.49 3.82
C ALA A 38 -17.54 11.98 3.87
N VAL A 39 -16.76 11.27 4.70
CA VAL A 39 -16.91 9.82 4.87
C VAL A 39 -18.27 9.47 5.47
N ALA A 40 -18.70 10.17 6.53
CA ALA A 40 -20.00 9.97 7.15
C ALA A 40 -21.16 10.14 6.16
N GLY A 41 -21.11 11.20 5.35
CA GLY A 41 -22.09 11.44 4.30
C GLY A 41 -22.16 10.32 3.27
N ARG A 42 -21.01 9.76 2.88
CA ARG A 42 -20.98 8.69 1.88
C ARG A 42 -21.56 7.35 2.36
N ILE A 43 -21.37 7.01 3.63
CA ILE A 43 -21.86 5.73 4.19
C ILE A 43 -23.21 5.87 4.90
N ASP A 44 -23.87 7.02 4.75
CA ASP A 44 -25.14 7.36 5.40
C ASP A 44 -25.06 7.11 6.93
N ARG A 45 -24.05 7.70 7.56
CA ARG A 45 -23.81 7.71 9.01
C ARG A 45 -23.61 9.14 9.51
N THR A 46 -23.73 9.32 10.81
CA THR A 46 -23.58 10.64 11.43
C THR A 46 -22.11 10.97 11.65
N HIS A 47 -21.75 12.26 11.62
CA HIS A 47 -20.40 12.70 11.95
C HIS A 47 -19.97 12.22 13.35
N ALA A 48 -20.89 12.21 14.33
CA ALA A 48 -20.63 11.69 15.67
C ALA A 48 -20.27 10.20 15.70
N ASN A 49 -20.88 9.38 14.83
CA ASN A 49 -20.54 7.97 14.71
C ASN A 49 -19.08 7.78 14.22
N LEU A 50 -18.67 8.55 13.19
CA LEU A 50 -17.30 8.49 12.68
C LEU A 50 -16.30 9.05 13.70
N LEU A 51 -16.66 10.12 14.40
CA LEU A 51 -15.85 10.69 15.47
C LEU A 51 -15.61 9.68 16.60
N HIS A 52 -16.61 8.89 16.96
CA HIS A 52 -16.46 7.81 17.96
C HIS A 52 -15.48 6.71 17.49
N HIS A 53 -15.47 6.38 16.19
CA HIS A 53 -14.59 5.33 15.67
C HIS A 53 -13.13 5.78 15.46
N PHE A 54 -12.94 7.03 15.03
CA PHE A 54 -11.62 7.50 14.57
C PHE A 54 -11.03 8.61 15.44
N GLY A 55 -11.82 9.22 16.33
CA GLY A 55 -11.41 10.29 17.24
C GLY A 55 -11.21 11.65 16.57
N SER A 56 -10.57 11.68 15.39
CA SER A 56 -10.27 12.90 14.65
C SER A 56 -10.10 12.62 13.15
N ALA A 57 -9.94 13.67 12.35
CA ALA A 57 -9.56 13.54 10.93
C ALA A 57 -8.17 12.89 10.78
N ALA A 58 -7.21 13.28 11.62
CA ALA A 58 -5.88 12.66 11.64
C ALA A 58 -5.95 11.17 12.03
N GLY A 59 -6.81 10.80 12.98
CA GLY A 59 -7.05 9.41 13.36
C GLY A 59 -7.68 8.59 12.23
N LEU A 60 -8.60 9.17 11.46
CA LEU A 60 -9.15 8.56 10.24
C LEU A 60 -8.05 8.35 9.19
N GLN A 61 -7.20 9.34 8.97
CA GLN A 61 -6.10 9.26 7.99
C GLN A 61 -5.08 8.20 8.36
N LYS A 62 -4.66 8.14 9.63
CA LYS A 62 -3.76 7.09 10.14
C LYS A 62 -4.38 5.70 10.02
N ALA A 63 -5.68 5.56 10.30
CA ALA A 63 -6.41 4.32 10.11
C ALA A 63 -6.52 3.92 8.62
N LEU A 64 -6.69 4.89 7.72
CA LEU A 64 -6.71 4.65 6.28
C LEU A 64 -5.33 4.22 5.76
N ALA A 65 -4.26 4.89 6.20
CA ALA A 65 -2.89 4.50 5.86
C ALA A 65 -2.59 3.05 6.29
N ALA A 66 -2.99 2.68 7.51
CA ALA A 66 -2.89 1.31 8.00
C ALA A 66 -3.68 0.33 7.12
N TYR A 67 -4.94 0.64 6.82
CA TYR A 67 -5.81 -0.19 5.99
C TYR A 67 -5.26 -0.43 4.59
N LEU A 68 -4.74 0.61 3.93
CA LEU A 68 -4.12 0.50 2.61
C LEU A 68 -2.87 -0.37 2.67
N ALA A 69 -1.99 -0.14 3.65
CA ALA A 69 -0.77 -0.90 3.80
C ALA A 69 -1.03 -2.38 4.10
N GLU A 70 -1.98 -2.69 4.99
CA GLU A 70 -2.40 -4.06 5.32
C GLU A 70 -2.96 -4.76 4.07
N THR A 71 -3.88 -4.12 3.34
CA THR A 71 -4.48 -4.70 2.13
C THR A 71 -3.41 -5.07 1.08
N VAL A 72 -2.44 -4.19 0.87
CA VAL A 72 -1.36 -4.41 -0.10
C VAL A 72 -0.40 -5.48 0.38
N CYS A 73 0.03 -5.43 1.65
CA CYS A 73 0.93 -6.42 2.24
C CYS A 73 0.30 -7.81 2.26
N ASP A 74 -0.99 -7.93 2.58
CA ASP A 74 -1.71 -9.21 2.57
C ASP A 74 -1.80 -9.79 1.15
N THR A 75 -2.04 -8.93 0.15
CA THR A 75 -2.09 -9.34 -1.26
C THR A 75 -0.71 -9.83 -1.72
N ILE A 76 0.36 -9.11 -1.35
CA ILE A 76 1.75 -9.52 -1.63
C ILE A 76 2.09 -10.82 -0.90
N ALA A 77 1.74 -10.96 0.38
CA ALA A 77 1.96 -12.18 1.16
C ALA A 77 1.30 -13.40 0.51
N ALA A 78 0.05 -13.26 0.08
CA ALA A 78 -0.68 -14.32 -0.62
C ALA A 78 0.04 -14.75 -1.91
N LYS A 79 0.59 -13.78 -2.67
CA LYS A 79 1.38 -14.08 -3.87
C LYS A 79 2.71 -14.74 -3.55
N MET A 80 3.41 -14.28 -2.51
CA MET A 80 4.71 -14.85 -2.11
C MET A 80 4.58 -16.26 -1.52
N THR A 81 3.44 -16.60 -0.95
CA THR A 81 3.15 -17.95 -0.41
C THR A 81 2.62 -18.92 -1.47
N ALA A 82 2.09 -18.42 -2.59
CA ALA A 82 1.59 -19.25 -3.69
C ALA A 82 2.69 -19.95 -4.51
N SER A 83 3.95 -19.51 -4.41
CA SER A 83 5.07 -20.10 -5.16
C SER A 83 6.35 -20.16 -4.32
N PRO A 84 7.20 -21.20 -4.50
CA PRO A 84 8.51 -21.28 -3.87
C PRO A 84 9.36 -20.03 -4.17
N PRO A 85 10.26 -19.60 -3.27
CA PRO A 85 11.08 -18.39 -3.45
C PRO A 85 11.76 -18.28 -4.82
N GLY A 86 12.25 -19.39 -5.38
CA GLY A 86 12.95 -19.43 -6.66
C GLY A 86 12.06 -19.23 -7.90
N GLU A 87 10.75 -19.41 -7.76
CA GLU A 87 9.74 -19.40 -8.83
C GLU A 87 8.79 -18.20 -8.77
N ARG A 88 8.91 -17.36 -7.74
CA ARG A 88 8.06 -16.18 -7.57
C ARG A 88 8.20 -15.22 -8.74
N ASN A 89 7.07 -14.76 -9.26
CA ASN A 89 7.03 -13.74 -10.28
C ASN A 89 7.29 -12.36 -9.66
N VAL A 90 8.54 -11.89 -9.76
CA VAL A 90 8.96 -10.57 -9.26
C VAL A 90 8.11 -9.45 -9.86
N ARG A 91 7.74 -9.58 -11.15
CA ARG A 91 6.97 -8.54 -11.84
C ARG A 91 5.59 -8.34 -11.21
N GLU A 92 4.93 -9.41 -10.80
CA GLU A 92 3.62 -9.31 -10.12
C GLU A 92 3.70 -8.53 -8.81
N ILE A 93 4.78 -8.71 -8.04
CA ILE A 93 4.97 -7.96 -6.78
C ILE A 93 5.25 -6.48 -7.05
N VAL A 94 6.07 -6.20 -8.08
CA VAL A 94 6.34 -4.83 -8.53
C VAL A 94 5.04 -4.16 -8.96
N ASP A 95 4.20 -4.84 -9.74
CA ASP A 95 2.93 -4.28 -10.20
C ASP A 95 1.99 -3.94 -9.06
N LEU A 96 1.85 -4.84 -8.09
CA LEU A 96 1.02 -4.59 -6.90
C LEU A 96 1.50 -3.38 -6.11
N ALA A 97 2.81 -3.23 -5.93
CA ALA A 97 3.37 -2.08 -5.24
C ALA A 97 3.10 -0.78 -6.02
N PHE A 98 3.39 -0.75 -7.32
CA PHE A 98 3.16 0.45 -8.14
C PHE A 98 1.67 0.82 -8.21
N ASP A 99 0.78 -0.16 -8.37
CA ASP A 99 -0.67 0.08 -8.41
C ASP A 99 -1.20 0.65 -7.09
N ALA A 100 -0.65 0.21 -5.95
CA ALA A 100 -1.01 0.72 -4.64
C ALA A 100 -0.67 2.22 -4.49
N PHE A 101 0.51 2.64 -4.95
CA PHE A 101 0.97 4.02 -4.85
C PHE A 101 0.31 4.95 -5.89
N ASP A 102 0.08 4.46 -7.10
CA ASP A 102 -0.58 5.18 -8.19
C ASP A 102 -2.11 5.17 -8.00
N SER A 103 -2.81 4.30 -8.71
CA SER A 103 -4.29 4.23 -8.70
C SER A 103 -4.92 3.89 -7.35
N GLY A 104 -4.16 3.26 -6.44
CA GLY A 104 -4.60 2.90 -5.09
C GLY A 104 -4.65 4.07 -4.11
N GLY A 105 -4.09 5.23 -4.47
CA GLY A 105 -4.12 6.47 -3.69
C GLY A 105 -3.11 6.52 -2.54
N ALA A 106 -2.35 5.45 -2.28
CA ALA A 106 -1.40 5.43 -1.17
C ALA A 106 -0.27 6.47 -1.34
N GLY A 107 0.17 6.74 -2.58
CA GLY A 107 1.18 7.74 -2.87
C GLY A 107 0.69 9.16 -2.58
N ALA A 108 -0.51 9.50 -3.06
CA ALA A 108 -1.13 10.80 -2.80
C ALA A 108 -1.35 11.04 -1.30
N LEU A 109 -1.78 10.01 -0.56
CA LEU A 109 -1.94 10.10 0.90
C LEU A 109 -0.59 10.31 1.59
N ALA A 110 0.42 9.46 1.31
CA ALA A 110 1.72 9.54 1.96
C ALA A 110 2.41 10.88 1.74
N THR A 111 2.46 11.37 0.49
CA THR A 111 3.05 12.68 0.16
C THR A 111 2.33 13.81 0.88
N TRP A 112 1.00 13.78 0.93
CA TRP A 112 0.23 14.82 1.62
C TRP A 112 0.45 14.81 3.13
N MET A 113 0.55 13.62 3.75
CA MET A 113 0.82 13.49 5.19
C MET A 113 2.21 14.01 5.54
N ALA A 114 3.23 13.68 4.75
CA ALA A 114 4.58 14.19 4.92
C ALA A 114 4.64 15.73 4.74
N ALA A 115 3.97 16.26 3.71
CA ALA A 115 3.95 17.69 3.44
C ALA A 115 3.22 18.52 4.51
N THR A 116 2.31 17.90 5.27
CA THR A 116 1.52 18.56 6.32
C THR A 116 2.06 18.32 7.74
N GLY A 117 3.20 17.62 7.88
CA GLY A 117 3.85 17.35 9.16
C GLY A 117 3.12 16.30 10.01
N ASN A 118 2.46 15.33 9.37
CA ASN A 118 1.78 14.22 10.01
C ASN A 118 2.61 12.93 9.93
N ASP A 119 3.90 13.02 10.28
CA ASP A 119 4.92 11.99 10.00
C ASP A 119 4.67 10.66 10.74
N ASP A 120 4.17 10.71 11.99
CA ASP A 120 3.77 9.53 12.79
C ASP A 120 2.66 8.68 12.16
N SER A 121 2.07 9.15 11.06
CA SER A 121 1.05 8.41 10.33
C SER A 121 1.61 7.42 9.31
N LEU A 122 2.91 7.43 9.06
CA LEU A 122 3.58 6.40 8.25
C LEU A 122 3.94 5.16 9.07
N ASP A 123 3.97 5.25 10.41
CA ASP A 123 4.24 4.11 11.31
C ASP A 123 3.43 2.85 10.99
N PRO A 124 2.11 2.91 10.71
CA PRO A 124 1.34 1.72 10.40
C PRO A 124 1.77 1.03 9.09
N ILE A 125 2.27 1.81 8.14
CA ILE A 125 2.80 1.30 6.87
C ILE A 125 4.09 0.52 7.13
N ILE A 126 5.00 1.11 7.91
CA ILE A 126 6.25 0.47 8.32
C ILE A 126 5.96 -0.82 9.10
N ALA A 127 4.98 -0.79 10.01
CA ALA A 127 4.56 -1.96 10.77
C ALA A 127 3.97 -3.07 9.88
N ALA A 128 3.19 -2.73 8.85
CA ALA A 128 2.67 -3.71 7.89
C ALA A 128 3.79 -4.37 7.08
N ILE A 129 4.75 -3.58 6.60
CA ILE A 129 5.93 -4.09 5.87
C ILE A 129 6.77 -5.01 6.76
N HIS A 130 7.07 -4.61 8.00
CA HIS A 130 7.80 -5.47 8.93
C HIS A 130 7.06 -6.78 9.20
N ARG A 131 5.73 -6.74 9.41
CA ARG A 131 4.93 -7.97 9.59
C ARG A 131 4.98 -8.89 8.37
N LEU A 132 4.91 -8.32 7.16
CA LEU A 132 5.05 -9.09 5.92
C LEU A 132 6.42 -9.78 5.87
N ILE A 133 7.51 -9.02 6.09
CA ILE A 133 8.87 -9.54 6.00
C ILE A 133 9.13 -10.58 7.09
N ASP A 134 8.78 -10.29 8.33
CA ASP A 134 8.95 -11.21 9.47
C ASP A 134 8.10 -12.49 9.31
N GLY A 135 6.91 -12.37 8.72
CA GLY A 135 6.03 -13.50 8.42
C GLY A 135 6.61 -14.50 7.42
N MET A 136 7.65 -14.11 6.67
CA MET A 136 8.39 -15.01 5.78
C MET A 136 9.52 -15.77 6.48
N ALA A 137 9.77 -15.49 7.76
CA ALA A 137 10.84 -16.07 8.57
C ALA A 137 12.23 -16.07 7.88
N PRO A 138 12.68 -14.94 7.30
CA PRO A 138 13.96 -14.87 6.61
C PRO A 138 15.14 -15.00 7.59
N ASP A 139 16.28 -15.46 7.09
CA ASP A 139 17.54 -15.29 7.82
C ASP A 139 18.00 -13.81 7.85
N ALA A 140 19.08 -13.51 8.57
CA ALA A 140 19.56 -12.14 8.73
C ALA A 140 20.00 -11.47 7.41
N HIS A 141 20.58 -12.23 6.48
CA HIS A 141 21.04 -11.71 5.19
C HIS A 141 19.86 -11.52 4.23
N GLU A 142 18.96 -12.50 4.18
CA GLU A 142 17.69 -12.39 3.44
C GLU A 142 16.89 -11.18 3.92
N LYS A 143 16.70 -11.04 5.23
CA LYS A 143 15.94 -9.91 5.82
C LYS A 143 16.52 -8.57 5.40
N ARG A 144 17.84 -8.44 5.41
CA ARG A 144 18.53 -7.22 4.97
C ARG A 144 18.26 -6.95 3.49
N LEU A 145 18.40 -7.96 2.63
CA LEU A 145 18.09 -7.82 1.20
C LEU A 145 16.65 -7.36 0.98
N MET A 146 15.69 -7.98 1.68
CA MET A 146 14.27 -7.65 1.56
C MET A 146 13.97 -6.23 2.03
N HIS A 147 14.62 -5.76 3.09
CA HIS A 147 14.50 -4.36 3.54
C HIS A 147 15.02 -3.38 2.48
N GLU A 148 16.20 -3.64 1.92
CA GLU A 148 16.81 -2.80 0.88
C GLU A 148 15.94 -2.79 -0.41
N ASP A 149 15.45 -3.95 -0.82
CA ASP A 149 14.59 -4.11 -2.00
C ASP A 149 13.23 -3.43 -1.80
N THR A 150 12.63 -3.57 -0.61
CA THR A 150 11.37 -2.89 -0.26
C THR A 150 11.55 -1.38 -0.29
N LEU A 151 12.63 -0.86 0.28
CA LEU A 151 12.93 0.58 0.24
C LEU A 151 13.06 1.08 -1.21
N ALA A 152 13.85 0.39 -2.03
CA ALA A 152 14.03 0.75 -3.44
C ALA A 152 12.68 0.74 -4.18
N LEU A 153 11.90 -0.32 -4.00
CA LEU A 153 10.60 -0.48 -4.64
C LEU A 153 9.61 0.63 -4.25
N VAL A 154 9.51 0.94 -2.95
CA VAL A 154 8.63 2.00 -2.45
C VAL A 154 9.04 3.36 -3.00
N LEU A 155 10.33 3.69 -3.02
CA LEU A 155 10.82 4.97 -3.55
C LEU A 155 10.56 5.08 -5.06
N MET A 156 10.79 4.02 -5.83
CA MET A 156 10.50 3.98 -7.27
C MET A 156 9.01 4.13 -7.55
N ALA A 157 8.15 3.36 -6.85
CA ALA A 157 6.70 3.42 -7.00
C ALA A 157 6.14 4.80 -6.62
N MET A 158 6.67 5.41 -5.55
CA MET A 158 6.31 6.77 -5.14
C MET A 158 6.68 7.80 -6.21
N GLY A 159 7.91 7.73 -6.74
CA GLY A 159 8.36 8.62 -7.81
C GLY A 159 7.52 8.46 -9.07
N ASP A 160 7.22 7.22 -9.45
CA ASP A 160 6.40 6.88 -10.62
C ASP A 160 4.95 7.40 -10.49
N ALA A 161 4.34 7.27 -9.31
CA ALA A 161 2.98 7.77 -9.06
C ALA A 161 2.84 9.30 -9.23
N HIS A 162 3.92 10.07 -8.98
CA HIS A 162 3.88 11.53 -9.05
C HIS A 162 4.39 12.07 -10.39
N LEU A 163 5.46 11.48 -10.91
CA LEU A 163 6.23 12.01 -12.03
C LEU A 163 6.35 11.03 -13.20
N GLY A 164 5.97 9.76 -13.03
CA GLY A 164 6.23 8.69 -14.00
C GLY A 164 5.59 8.94 -15.36
N GLY A 165 4.32 9.38 -15.40
CA GLY A 165 3.64 9.72 -16.64
C GLY A 165 4.36 10.83 -17.43
N PRO A 166 4.49 12.05 -16.88
CA PRO A 166 5.18 13.15 -17.55
C PRO A 166 6.64 12.85 -17.90
N MET A 167 7.37 12.13 -17.04
CA MET A 167 8.76 11.77 -17.30
C MET A 167 8.88 10.75 -18.44
N ALA A 168 8.04 9.71 -18.46
CA ALA A 168 8.04 8.73 -19.54
C ALA A 168 7.71 9.39 -20.89
N GLU A 169 6.71 10.26 -20.93
CA GLU A 169 6.36 11.03 -22.12
C GLU A 169 7.52 11.93 -22.59
N ALA A 170 8.10 12.73 -21.68
CA ALA A 170 9.20 13.64 -21.99
C ALA A 170 10.46 12.92 -22.50
N LEU A 171 10.69 11.69 -22.06
CA LEU A 171 11.82 10.86 -22.46
C LEU A 171 11.51 9.95 -23.67
N GLY A 172 10.28 9.96 -24.19
CA GLY A 172 9.86 9.09 -25.30
C GLY A 172 9.82 7.61 -24.93
N LEU A 173 9.53 7.29 -23.67
CA LEU A 173 9.51 5.93 -23.12
C LEU A 173 8.07 5.42 -22.94
N PRO A 174 7.82 4.10 -23.06
CA PRO A 174 6.57 3.50 -22.64
C PRO A 174 6.25 3.79 -21.16
N ARG A 175 4.96 3.96 -20.83
CA ARG A 175 4.49 4.19 -19.44
C ARG A 175 4.96 3.08 -18.47
N ASP A 176 5.13 1.86 -18.98
CA ASP A 176 5.53 0.68 -18.19
C ASP A 176 7.03 0.63 -17.84
N THR A 177 7.86 1.50 -18.43
CA THR A 177 9.32 1.40 -18.30
C THR A 177 9.81 1.44 -16.84
N ALA A 178 9.20 2.27 -15.98
CA ALA A 178 9.59 2.33 -14.58
C ALA A 178 9.38 0.99 -13.84
N ARG A 179 8.31 0.28 -14.16
CA ARG A 179 8.00 -1.03 -13.58
C ARG A 179 8.93 -2.12 -14.12
N ALA A 180 9.29 -2.05 -15.40
CA ALA A 180 10.30 -2.94 -15.99
C ALA A 180 11.66 -2.76 -15.31
N LEU A 181 12.12 -1.52 -15.15
CA LEU A 181 13.39 -1.20 -14.47
C LEU A 181 13.39 -1.67 -13.00
N ALA A 182 12.29 -1.45 -12.28
CA ALA A 182 12.15 -1.94 -10.92
C ALA A 182 12.22 -3.48 -10.87
N THR A 183 11.57 -4.17 -11.82
CA THR A 183 11.61 -5.63 -11.91
C THR A 183 13.03 -6.13 -12.16
N GLU A 184 13.75 -5.54 -13.10
CA GLU A 184 15.14 -5.88 -13.40
C GLU A 184 16.06 -5.68 -12.20
N LEU A 185 15.91 -4.56 -11.48
CA LEU A 185 16.68 -4.26 -10.28
C LEU A 185 16.48 -5.34 -9.20
N ILE A 186 15.22 -5.61 -8.85
CA ILE A 186 14.90 -6.55 -7.77
C ILE A 186 15.26 -7.98 -8.18
N ALA A 187 14.91 -8.41 -9.40
CA ALA A 187 15.25 -9.75 -9.88
C ALA A 187 16.77 -9.97 -9.96
N GLY A 188 17.52 -8.94 -10.40
CA GLY A 188 18.98 -8.98 -10.44
C GLY A 188 19.59 -9.12 -9.05
N ARG A 189 19.11 -8.34 -8.07
CA ARG A 189 19.60 -8.40 -6.68
C ARG A 189 19.31 -9.76 -6.02
N ILE A 190 18.10 -10.29 -6.21
CA ILE A 190 17.74 -11.65 -5.76
C ILE A 190 18.64 -12.70 -6.44
N GLY A 191 18.87 -12.58 -7.74
CA GLY A 191 19.72 -13.51 -8.50
C GLY A 191 21.16 -13.55 -7.98
N THR A 192 21.76 -12.38 -7.75
CA THR A 192 23.11 -12.26 -7.19
C THR A 192 23.20 -12.86 -5.79
N PHE A 193 22.23 -12.55 -4.92
CA PHE A 193 22.17 -13.09 -3.57
C PHE A 193 22.20 -14.63 -3.55
N TRP A 194 21.39 -15.27 -4.40
CA TRP A 194 21.35 -16.73 -4.48
C TRP A 194 22.60 -17.33 -5.13
N ALA A 195 23.23 -16.63 -6.07
CA ALA A 195 24.49 -17.07 -6.65
C ALA A 195 25.61 -17.11 -5.60
N GLU A 196 25.66 -16.12 -4.70
CA GLU A 196 26.65 -16.02 -3.61
C GLU A 196 26.43 -17.08 -2.52
N GLN A 197 25.19 -17.50 -2.27
CA GLN A 197 24.82 -18.48 -1.25
C GLN A 197 24.90 -19.95 -1.72
N GLY A 198 25.35 -20.20 -2.96
CA GLY A 198 25.50 -21.55 -3.52
C GLY A 198 24.27 -22.11 -4.22
N GLY A 199 23.33 -21.27 -4.63
CA GLY A 199 22.14 -21.62 -5.43
C GLY A 199 20.82 -21.15 -4.83
N LYS A 200 19.76 -21.13 -5.66
CA LYS A 200 18.39 -20.83 -5.19
C LYS A 200 17.87 -21.96 -4.28
N PRO A 201 17.13 -21.65 -3.20
CA PRO A 201 16.51 -22.66 -2.37
C PRO A 201 15.43 -23.37 -3.18
N GLY A 202 15.59 -24.68 -3.35
CA GLY A 202 14.59 -25.55 -3.97
C GLY A 202 14.63 -25.63 -5.50
N CYS A 203 15.77 -25.42 -6.16
CA CYS A 203 15.99 -26.02 -7.49
C CYS A 203 16.14 -27.54 -7.39
#